data_AF-A0A350BVK9-F1
#
_entry.id   AF-A0A350BVK9-F1
#
_cell.length_a   1.000
_cell.length_b   1.000
_cell.length_c   1.000
_cell.angle_alpha   90.00
_cell.angle_beta   90.00
_cell.angle_gamma   90.00
#
_symmetry.space_group_name_H-M   'P 1'
#
loop_
_entity.id
_entity.type
_entity.pdbx_description
1 polymer ?
#
loop_
_entity_poly.entity_id
_entity_poly.type
_entity_poly.pdbx_seq_one_letter_code
_entity_poly.pdbx_strand_id
1 'polypeptide(L)'
;NKLNANTPGFAPFADVNAQIWSLGAEIFIPGAGSRLVTKDQVTSLIDGQCEVISCGANVPFADPEIFLGEISMYADANMAVVPDFIANCGMARTFGFLMSEKGVVDDVAILKDASETIGNMMMRLHQFNPRPTGLSRKALEMSLTDLVDTGDSSHRSGLGGSR
;
A
#
# COMPACT_ATOMS: atom_id res chain seq x y z
N ASN A 1 12.71 -11.79 17.04
CA ASN A 1 14.10 -11.98 16.57
C ASN A 1 14.87 -13.02 17.38
N LYS A 2 14.41 -14.28 17.40
CA LYS A 2 15.12 -15.40 18.07
C LYS A 2 15.40 -16.52 17.08
N LEU A 3 15.98 -16.20 15.92
CA LEU A 3 16.67 -17.24 15.14
C LEU A 3 17.87 -17.66 15.99
N ASN A 4 17.83 -18.89 16.50
CA ASN A 4 18.84 -19.41 17.41
C ASN A 4 20.15 -19.64 16.65
N ALA A 5 21.03 -18.64 16.66
CA ALA A 5 22.32 -18.63 15.98
C ALA A 5 23.26 -19.78 16.39
N ASN A 6 22.94 -20.50 17.48
CA ASN A 6 23.73 -21.64 17.96
C ASN A 6 23.24 -22.99 17.42
N THR A 7 22.23 -23.01 16.54
CA THR A 7 21.73 -24.25 15.92
C THR A 7 22.57 -24.56 14.67
N PRO A 8 23.21 -25.74 14.58
CA PRO A 8 23.96 -26.13 13.38
C PRO A 8 23.08 -26.03 12.12
N GLY A 9 23.58 -25.36 11.08
CA GLY A 9 22.86 -25.16 9.81
C GLY A 9 22.05 -23.85 9.70
N PHE A 10 21.99 -23.02 10.75
CA PHE A 10 21.37 -21.70 10.70
C PHE A 10 22.42 -20.58 10.70
N ALA A 11 22.23 -19.59 9.83
CA ALA A 11 23.03 -18.37 9.85
C ALA A 11 22.54 -17.41 10.97
N PRO A 12 23.44 -16.60 11.56
CA PRO A 12 23.05 -15.59 12.55
C PRO A 12 22.02 -14.60 12.00
N PHE A 13 21.07 -14.18 12.84
CA PHE A 13 20.02 -13.22 12.45
C PHE A 13 20.60 -11.93 11.84
N ALA A 14 21.66 -11.38 12.43
CA ALA A 14 22.27 -10.14 11.98
C ALA A 14 22.81 -10.27 10.54
N ASP A 15 23.49 -11.38 10.25
CA ASP A 15 24.08 -11.65 8.94
C ASP A 15 23.00 -11.86 7.88
N VAL A 16 21.98 -12.66 8.18
CA VAL A 16 20.85 -12.89 7.28
C VAL A 16 20.10 -11.59 7.01
N ASN A 17 19.83 -10.79 8.05
CA ASN A 17 19.15 -9.52 7.90
C ASN A 17 19.96 -8.55 7.04
N ALA A 18 21.28 -8.44 7.26
CA ALA A 18 22.15 -7.61 6.44
C ALA A 18 22.18 -8.06 4.96
N GLN A 19 22.20 -9.38 4.72
CA GLN A 19 22.14 -9.94 3.37
C GLN A 19 20.81 -9.61 2.67
N ILE A 20 19.68 -9.72 3.37
CA ILE A 20 18.36 -9.38 2.80
C ILE A 20 18.33 -7.92 2.31
N TRP A 21 18.84 -6.98 3.12
CA TRP A 21 18.83 -5.56 2.76
C TRP A 21 19.88 -5.15 1.72
N SER A 22 20.89 -5.99 1.47
CA SER A 22 21.93 -5.74 0.47
C SER A 22 21.75 -6.51 -0.85
N LEU A 23 20.78 -7.44 -0.91
CA LEU A 23 20.52 -8.25 -2.09
C LEU A 23 20.12 -7.41 -3.33
N GLY A 24 19.49 -6.26 -3.10
CA GLY A 24 18.76 -5.53 -4.14
C GLY A 24 17.42 -6.21 -4.45
N ALA A 25 16.45 -5.43 -4.92
CA ALA A 25 15.15 -5.94 -5.37
C ALA A 25 14.45 -4.85 -6.18
N GLU A 26 13.74 -5.20 -7.25
CA GLU A 26 12.92 -4.25 -7.99
C GLU A 26 11.60 -3.94 -7.25
N ILE A 27 11.09 -4.92 -6.50
CA ILE A 27 9.84 -4.81 -5.72
C ILE A 27 10.10 -5.18 -4.27
N PHE A 28 9.75 -4.28 -3.36
CA PHE A 28 9.80 -4.48 -1.92
C PHE A 28 8.39 -4.47 -1.31
N ILE A 29 8.09 -5.47 -0.47
CA ILE A 29 6.77 -5.62 0.15
C ILE A 29 6.92 -5.70 1.68
N PRO A 30 6.78 -4.59 2.42
CA PRO A 30 6.76 -4.64 3.87
C PRO A 30 5.42 -5.17 4.36
N GLY A 31 5.38 -6.46 4.76
CA GLY A 31 4.15 -7.16 5.16
C GLY A 31 4.16 -7.76 6.57
N ALA A 32 5.20 -7.54 7.37
CA ALA A 32 5.35 -8.22 8.67
C ALA A 32 4.66 -7.51 9.85
N GLY A 33 4.80 -6.19 9.93
CA GLY A 33 4.28 -5.39 11.05
C GLY A 33 4.40 -3.90 10.78
N SER A 34 3.76 -3.11 11.63
CA SER A 34 3.77 -1.64 11.54
C SER A 34 5.09 -1.06 12.03
N ARG A 35 5.46 0.09 11.46
CA ARG A 35 6.59 0.94 11.88
C ARG A 35 7.94 0.23 11.89
N LEU A 36 8.19 -0.60 10.88
CA LEU A 36 9.41 -1.40 10.77
C LEU A 36 10.45 -0.77 9.83
N VAL A 37 10.01 -0.15 8.74
CA VAL A 37 10.91 0.33 7.68
C VAL A 37 11.54 1.65 8.07
N THR A 38 12.85 1.66 8.29
CA THR A 38 13.61 2.86 8.68
C THR A 38 14.11 3.65 7.46
N LYS A 39 14.57 4.89 7.68
CA LYS A 39 15.19 5.71 6.63
C LYS A 39 16.39 5.03 5.98
N ASP A 40 17.27 4.42 6.77
CA ASP A 40 18.46 3.73 6.26
C ASP A 40 18.09 2.52 5.38
N GLN A 41 17.01 1.82 5.72
CA GLN A 41 16.47 0.75 4.90
C GLN A 41 15.88 1.27 3.60
N VAL A 42 15.17 2.40 3.63
CA VAL A 42 14.70 3.08 2.39
C VAL A 42 15.90 3.48 1.52
N THR A 43 16.94 4.08 2.09
CA THR A 43 18.17 4.42 1.35
C THR A 43 18.80 3.18 0.73
N SER A 44 18.89 2.08 1.48
CA SER A 44 19.43 0.81 0.96
C SER A 44 18.61 0.26 -0.21
N LEU A 45 17.27 0.41 -0.16
CA LEU A 45 16.40 0.04 -1.27
C LEU A 45 16.62 0.94 -2.50
N ILE A 46 16.79 2.26 -2.32
CA ILE A 46 17.09 3.20 -3.41
C ILE A 46 18.43 2.81 -4.07
N ASP A 47 19.47 2.60 -3.26
CA ASP A 47 20.80 2.22 -3.73
C ASP A 47 20.79 0.86 -4.44
N GLY A 48 19.94 -0.06 -3.96
CA GLY A 48 19.66 -1.36 -4.56
C GLY A 48 18.72 -1.32 -5.77
N GLN A 49 18.43 -0.13 -6.31
CA GLN A 49 17.59 0.11 -7.50
C GLN A 49 16.13 -0.39 -7.37
N CYS A 50 15.57 -0.32 -6.16
CA CYS A 50 14.15 -0.63 -5.94
C CYS A 50 13.25 0.35 -6.68
N GLU A 51 12.32 -0.21 -7.46
CA GLU A 51 11.39 0.56 -8.28
C GLU A 51 10.08 0.80 -7.53
N VAL A 52 9.60 -0.21 -6.77
CA VAL A 52 8.29 -0.19 -6.15
C VAL A 52 8.31 -0.73 -4.72
N ILE A 53 7.74 0.04 -3.79
CA ILE A 53 7.30 -0.42 -2.47
C ILE A 53 5.79 -0.63 -2.51
N SER A 54 5.33 -1.86 -2.28
CA SER A 54 3.91 -2.19 -2.13
C SER A 54 3.59 -2.47 -0.67
N CYS A 55 2.96 -1.52 0.03
CA CYS A 55 2.73 -1.57 1.47
C CYS A 55 1.73 -2.67 1.86
N GLY A 56 2.24 -3.86 2.21
CA GLY A 56 1.40 -5.00 2.61
C GLY A 56 0.95 -4.96 4.07
N ALA A 57 1.67 -4.26 4.94
CA ALA A 57 1.29 -4.00 6.33
C ALA A 57 0.76 -2.57 6.49
N ASN A 58 -0.12 -2.38 7.47
CA ASN A 58 -0.59 -1.05 7.84
C ASN A 58 0.55 -0.23 8.47
N VAL A 59 0.74 1.00 8.01
CA VAL A 59 1.76 1.94 8.49
C VAL A 59 3.15 1.29 8.54
N PRO A 60 3.74 0.86 7.41
CA PRO A 60 4.96 0.05 7.41
C PRO A 60 6.22 0.85 7.77
N PHE A 61 6.23 2.15 7.49
CA PHE A 61 7.36 3.05 7.77
C PHE A 61 7.44 3.41 9.25
N ALA A 62 8.66 3.47 9.78
CA ALA A 62 8.96 3.84 11.17
C ALA A 62 8.79 5.35 11.44
N ASP A 63 7.87 6.00 10.73
CA ASP A 63 7.44 7.36 10.98
C ASP A 63 6.62 7.41 12.29
N PRO A 64 6.62 8.54 13.03
CA PRO A 64 5.67 8.76 14.11
C PRO A 64 4.26 9.08 13.58
N GLU A 65 4.15 9.78 12.45
CA GLU A 65 2.88 10.06 11.79
C GLU A 65 2.22 8.78 11.26
N ILE A 66 0.90 8.83 11.07
CA ILE A 66 0.14 7.72 10.47
C ILE A 66 0.18 7.81 8.93
N PHE A 67 0.16 9.03 8.39
CA PHE A 67 0.20 9.30 6.95
C PHE A 67 1.27 10.34 6.65
N LEU A 68 1.99 10.16 5.53
CA LEU A 68 2.95 11.12 4.97
C LEU A 68 4.02 11.61 5.97
N GLY A 69 4.53 10.72 6.82
CA GLY A 69 5.71 11.00 7.65
C GLY A 69 6.99 11.14 6.82
N GLU A 70 8.08 11.58 7.46
CA GLU A 70 9.35 11.90 6.77
C GLU A 70 9.90 10.72 5.94
N ILE A 71 9.89 9.51 6.49
CA ILE A 71 10.44 8.31 5.86
C ILE A 71 9.57 7.89 4.67
N SER A 72 8.25 7.80 4.87
CA SER A 72 7.32 7.48 3.79
C SER A 72 7.37 8.50 2.66
N MET A 73 7.56 9.78 2.98
CA MET A 73 7.69 10.85 2.00
C MET A 73 9.03 10.81 1.27
N TYR A 74 10.10 10.46 1.98
CA TYR A 74 11.42 10.24 1.38
C TYR A 74 11.37 9.07 0.40
N ALA A 75 10.72 7.96 0.75
CA ALA A 75 10.52 6.84 -0.17
C ALA A 75 9.70 7.26 -1.41
N ASP A 76 8.54 7.89 -1.20
CA ASP A 76 7.62 8.31 -2.28
C ASP A 76 8.24 9.37 -3.19
N ALA A 77 9.24 10.13 -2.73
CA ALA A 77 9.97 11.08 -3.57
C ALA A 77 11.01 10.41 -4.51
N ASN A 78 11.48 9.20 -4.18
CA ASN A 78 12.59 8.54 -4.88
C ASN A 78 12.17 7.30 -5.68
N MET A 79 11.08 6.63 -5.28
CA MET A 79 10.56 5.44 -5.97
C MET A 79 9.02 5.37 -5.87
N ALA A 80 8.41 4.39 -6.53
CA ALA A 80 6.98 4.18 -6.43
C ALA A 80 6.61 3.64 -5.05
N VAL A 81 5.67 4.29 -4.37
CA VAL A 81 5.10 3.78 -3.12
C VAL A 81 3.60 3.62 -3.31
N VAL A 82 3.14 2.36 -3.35
CA VAL A 82 1.71 2.03 -3.32
C VAL A 82 1.28 1.97 -1.85
N PRO A 83 0.42 2.90 -1.38
CA PRO A 83 0.08 3.02 0.03
C PRO A 83 -0.77 1.83 0.51
N ASP A 84 -0.76 1.60 1.82
CA ASP A 84 -1.41 0.46 2.48
C ASP A 84 -2.92 0.42 2.25
N PHE A 85 -3.60 1.56 2.28
CA PHE A 85 -5.04 1.68 1.99
C PHE A 85 -5.42 1.33 0.54
N ILE A 86 -4.44 1.11 -0.35
CA ILE A 86 -4.63 0.52 -1.68
C ILE A 86 -4.09 -0.92 -1.71
N ALA A 87 -2.81 -1.10 -1.40
CA ALA A 87 -2.11 -2.38 -1.56
C ALA A 87 -2.63 -3.49 -0.63
N ASN A 88 -3.07 -3.14 0.58
CA ASN A 88 -3.57 -4.06 1.60
C ASN A 88 -5.11 -3.98 1.77
N CYS A 89 -5.82 -3.33 0.85
CA CYS A 89 -7.28 -3.13 1.00
C CYS A 89 -8.12 -4.39 0.75
N GLY A 90 -7.52 -5.50 0.28
CA GLY A 90 -8.25 -6.70 -0.15
C GLY A 90 -9.17 -7.29 0.91
N MET A 91 -8.78 -7.25 2.19
CA MET A 91 -9.63 -7.70 3.29
C MET A 91 -10.86 -6.80 3.46
N ALA A 92 -10.67 -5.49 3.54
CA ALA A 92 -11.76 -4.53 3.65
C ALA A 92 -12.69 -4.62 2.43
N ARG A 93 -12.13 -4.81 1.24
CA ARG A 93 -12.92 -4.97 0.02
C ARG A 93 -13.72 -6.26 0.00
N THR A 94 -13.14 -7.37 0.48
CA THR A 94 -13.86 -8.65 0.62
C THR A 94 -15.08 -8.49 1.51
N PHE A 95 -14.94 -7.84 2.67
CA PHE A 95 -16.08 -7.54 3.54
C PHE A 95 -17.12 -6.66 2.84
N GLY A 96 -16.68 -5.59 2.16
CA GLY A 96 -17.58 -4.71 1.41
C GLY A 96 -18.37 -5.43 0.32
N PHE A 97 -17.72 -6.33 -0.42
CA PHE A 97 -18.37 -7.15 -1.44
C PHE A 97 -19.45 -8.05 -0.84
N LEU A 98 -19.12 -8.79 0.21
CA LEU A 98 -20.03 -9.72 0.87
C LEU A 98 -21.23 -9.03 1.55
N MET A 99 -21.07 -7.77 1.95
CA MET A 99 -22.17 -6.96 2.51
C MET A 99 -23.04 -6.28 1.44
N SER A 100 -22.64 -6.31 0.17
CA SER A 100 -23.38 -5.68 -0.93
C SER A 100 -24.52 -6.56 -1.45
N GLU A 101 -25.46 -5.97 -2.20
CA GLU A 101 -26.52 -6.72 -2.89
C GLU A 101 -26.00 -7.75 -3.91
N LYS A 102 -24.75 -7.60 -4.36
CA LYS A 102 -24.08 -8.50 -5.30
C LYS A 102 -23.23 -9.56 -4.60
N GLY A 103 -23.18 -9.54 -3.28
CA GLY A 103 -22.30 -10.39 -2.47
C GLY A 103 -22.63 -11.87 -2.62
N VAL A 104 -21.62 -12.66 -2.98
CA VAL A 104 -21.69 -14.13 -3.03
C VAL A 104 -20.43 -14.70 -2.39
N VAL A 105 -20.58 -15.80 -1.66
CA VAL A 105 -19.46 -16.53 -1.07
C VAL A 105 -18.86 -17.46 -2.13
N ASP A 106 -18.11 -16.87 -3.05
CA ASP A 106 -17.41 -17.53 -4.16
C ASP A 106 -16.01 -16.92 -4.29
N ASP A 107 -14.98 -17.74 -4.34
CA ASP A 107 -13.57 -17.30 -4.29
C ASP A 107 -13.19 -16.51 -5.56
N VAL A 108 -13.60 -16.96 -6.73
CA VAL A 108 -13.37 -16.26 -8.00
C VAL A 108 -14.07 -14.91 -8.01
N ALA A 109 -15.32 -14.84 -7.57
CA ALA A 109 -16.06 -13.58 -7.49
C ALA A 109 -15.40 -12.58 -6.53
N ILE A 110 -15.00 -13.03 -5.33
CA ILE A 110 -14.32 -12.19 -4.33
C ILE A 110 -12.97 -11.68 -4.87
N LEU A 111 -12.15 -12.57 -5.43
CA LEU A 111 -10.84 -12.21 -5.97
C LEU A 111 -10.95 -11.26 -7.16
N LYS A 112 -11.93 -11.49 -8.06
CA LYS A 112 -12.19 -10.62 -9.20
C LYS A 112 -12.59 -9.22 -8.73
N ASP A 113 -13.53 -9.14 -7.80
CA ASP A 113 -14.02 -7.88 -7.25
C ASP A 113 -12.91 -7.07 -6.57
N ALA A 114 -12.07 -7.71 -5.76
CA ALA A 114 -10.89 -7.09 -5.16
C ALA A 114 -9.87 -6.64 -6.22
N SER A 115 -9.57 -7.49 -7.20
CA SER A 115 -8.59 -7.21 -8.26
C SER A 115 -9.02 -6.04 -9.16
N GLU A 116 -10.27 -6.02 -9.59
CA GLU A 116 -10.83 -4.92 -10.40
C GLU A 116 -10.80 -3.60 -9.63
N THR A 117 -11.08 -3.65 -8.32
CA THR A 117 -11.07 -2.46 -7.47
C THR A 117 -9.68 -1.85 -7.33
N ILE A 118 -8.69 -2.68 -6.96
CA ILE A 118 -7.30 -2.24 -6.83
C ILE A 118 -6.79 -1.78 -8.19
N GLY A 119 -7.05 -2.54 -9.27
CA GLY A 119 -6.66 -2.20 -10.63
C GLY A 119 -7.23 -0.87 -11.11
N ASN A 120 -8.53 -0.63 -10.90
CA ASN A 120 -9.19 0.63 -11.27
C ASN A 120 -8.62 1.82 -10.49
N MET A 121 -8.36 1.65 -9.19
CA MET A 121 -7.74 2.71 -8.39
C MET A 121 -6.32 3.02 -8.88
N MET A 122 -5.52 2.00 -9.19
CA MET A 122 -4.17 2.19 -9.71
C MET A 122 -4.17 2.86 -11.09
N MET A 123 -5.10 2.50 -11.99
CA MET A 123 -5.27 3.17 -13.27
C MET A 123 -5.65 4.64 -13.10
N ARG A 124 -6.63 4.94 -12.22
CA ARG A 124 -7.03 6.32 -11.92
C ARG A 124 -5.86 7.11 -11.32
N LEU A 125 -5.13 6.53 -10.38
CA LEU A 125 -3.95 7.15 -9.77
C LEU A 125 -2.89 7.49 -10.82
N HIS A 126 -2.58 6.54 -11.72
CA HIS A 126 -1.62 6.77 -12.80
C HIS A 126 -2.07 7.87 -13.78
N GLN A 127 -3.37 7.97 -14.07
CA GLN A 127 -3.90 9.07 -14.89
C GLN A 127 -3.67 10.45 -14.25
N PHE A 128 -3.81 10.56 -12.92
CA PHE A 128 -3.61 11.83 -12.19
C PHE A 128 -2.17 12.09 -11.76
N ASN A 129 -1.32 11.05 -11.70
CA ASN A 129 0.12 11.16 -11.53
C ASN A 129 0.83 10.12 -12.42
N PRO A 130 1.25 10.50 -13.63
CA PRO A 130 1.91 9.58 -14.57
C PRO A 130 3.37 9.29 -14.19
N ARG A 131 3.91 9.97 -13.16
CA ARG A 131 5.27 9.76 -12.67
C ARG A 131 5.32 8.51 -11.77
N PRO A 132 6.47 7.82 -11.73
CA PRO A 132 6.65 6.69 -10.82
C PRO A 132 6.72 7.13 -9.35
N THR A 133 7.05 8.39 -9.05
CA THR A 133 7.16 8.94 -7.70
C THR A 133 5.97 9.83 -7.34
N GLY A 134 5.74 10.05 -6.05
CA GLY A 134 4.64 10.88 -5.54
C GLY A 134 3.28 10.19 -5.55
N LEU A 135 3.26 8.86 -5.72
CA LEU A 135 2.05 8.06 -5.84
C LEU A 135 1.29 8.00 -4.52
N SER A 136 1.99 7.78 -3.41
CA SER A 136 1.36 7.72 -2.08
C SER A 136 0.73 9.06 -1.72
N ARG A 137 1.45 10.17 -1.93
CA ARG A 137 0.92 11.52 -1.75
C ARG A 137 -0.33 11.76 -2.60
N LYS A 138 -0.28 11.42 -3.90
CA LYS A 138 -1.41 11.67 -4.80
C LYS A 138 -2.61 10.79 -4.47
N ALA A 139 -2.38 9.53 -4.10
CA ALA A 139 -3.43 8.62 -3.68
C ALA A 139 -4.17 9.14 -2.44
N LEU A 140 -3.44 9.68 -1.46
CA LEU A 140 -4.06 10.25 -0.27
C LEU A 140 -4.88 11.50 -0.62
N GLU A 141 -4.33 12.40 -1.45
CA GLU A 141 -5.05 13.59 -1.93
C GLU A 141 -6.39 13.19 -2.58
N MET A 142 -6.36 12.26 -3.53
CA MET A 142 -7.56 11.77 -4.23
C MET A 142 -8.57 11.14 -3.27
N SER A 143 -8.10 10.35 -2.30
CA SER A 143 -8.98 9.66 -1.34
C SER A 143 -9.65 10.65 -0.38
N LEU A 144 -8.94 11.71 0.02
CA LEU A 144 -9.49 12.79 0.84
C LEU A 144 -10.52 13.61 0.08
N THR A 145 -10.30 13.93 -1.20
CA THR A 145 -11.30 14.59 -2.04
C THR A 145 -12.57 13.75 -2.16
N ASP A 146 -12.44 12.46 -2.47
CA ASP A 146 -13.59 11.55 -2.57
C ASP A 146 -14.36 11.49 -1.23
N LEU A 147 -13.68 11.51 -0.08
CA LEU A 147 -14.30 11.54 1.26
C LEU A 147 -15.07 12.83 1.55
N VAL A 148 -14.51 14.00 1.19
CA VAL A 148 -15.17 15.29 1.41
C VAL A 148 -16.37 15.46 0.48
N ASP A 149 -16.22 15.09 -0.80
CA ASP A 149 -17.28 15.20 -1.80
C ASP A 149 -18.45 14.23 -1.52
N THR A 150 -18.16 13.05 -0.94
CA THR A 150 -19.21 12.10 -0.53
C THR A 150 -19.87 12.44 0.81
N GLY A 151 -19.19 13.22 1.66
CA GLY A 151 -19.74 13.75 2.92
C GLY A 151 -20.75 14.88 2.71
N ASP A 152 -20.66 15.60 1.59
CA ASP A 152 -21.60 16.66 1.22
C ASP A 152 -22.84 16.10 0.51
N SER A 153 -23.69 15.45 1.30
CA SER A 153 -25.00 14.94 0.85
C SER A 153 -25.99 16.03 0.41
N SER A 154 -25.61 17.32 0.44
CA SER A 154 -26.45 18.43 -0.05
C SER A 154 -26.56 18.46 -1.59
N HIS A 155 -25.65 17.82 -2.32
CA HIS A 155 -25.67 17.77 -3.79
C HIS A 155 -26.45 16.60 -4.40
N ARG A 156 -27.14 15.77 -3.60
CA ARG A 156 -28.04 14.70 -4.12
C ARG A 156 -29.42 15.19 -4.60
N SER A 157 -29.60 16.49 -4.83
CA SER A 157 -30.81 17.06 -5.43
C SER A 157 -30.55 17.57 -6.85
N GLY A 158 -30.46 16.66 -7.82
CA GLY A 158 -30.52 17.03 -9.23
C GLY A 158 -30.14 15.89 -10.15
N LEU A 159 -31.03 15.56 -11.10
CA LEU A 159 -31.00 14.45 -12.07
C LEU A 159 -31.49 13.13 -11.45
N GLY A 160 -32.76 12.74 -11.50
CA GLY A 160 -33.82 12.84 -12.51
C GLY A 160 -34.53 11.47 -12.48
N GLY A 161 -35.80 11.25 -12.77
CA GLY A 161 -36.92 12.06 -13.21
C GLY A 161 -38.13 11.11 -13.20
N SER A 162 -39.33 11.67 -13.26
CA SER A 162 -40.58 10.93 -13.42
C SER A 162 -40.52 9.90 -14.56
N ARG A 163 -40.75 8.62 -14.24
CA ARG A 163 -41.73 7.73 -14.88
C ARG A 163 -41.72 6.36 -14.20
#